data_AF-A0A7X7FB33-F1
#
_entry.id   AF-A0A7X7FB33-F1
#
_cell.length_a   1.000
_cell.length_b   1.000
_cell.length_c   1.000
_cell.angle_alpha   90.00
_cell.angle_beta   90.00
_cell.angle_gamma   90.00
#
_symmetry.space_group_name_H-M   'P 1'
#
loop_
_entity.id
_entity.type
_entity.pdbx_description
1 polymer ?
#
loop_
_entity_poly.entity_id
_entity_poly.type
_entity_poly.pdbx_seq_one_letter_code
_entity_poly.pdbx_strand_id
1 'polypeptide(L)'
;MSFDDESRYKTADLGKFAPLRYFVGFDRYRGIGEALYVVDIASGATTRFADGESPSLAIAAGTILVSDEDGCRLLDSEGKTLRRIRDHRDRMMHALVSPTGDAILARFRRHKLYQYGGRLAIFGIDSPRTPHFLADGIMARVDWVLAKPPIHTSKDPESP
;
A
#
# COMPACT_ATOMS: atom_id res chain seq x y z
N MET A 1 4.93 7.86 -33.94
CA MET A 1 5.74 8.30 -32.80
C MET A 1 6.10 7.02 -32.04
N SER A 2 7.33 6.51 -32.20
CA SER A 2 7.73 5.21 -31.65
C SER A 2 8.33 5.37 -30.25
N PHE A 3 8.07 4.40 -29.37
CA PHE A 3 8.70 4.28 -28.06
C PHE A 3 10.18 3.84 -28.14
N ASP A 4 10.70 3.53 -29.33
CA ASP A 4 12.05 2.98 -29.56
C ASP A 4 13.20 3.99 -29.46
N ASP A 5 12.91 5.29 -29.29
CA ASP A 5 13.96 6.31 -29.15
C ASP A 5 14.42 6.39 -27.69
N GLU A 6 15.28 5.44 -27.29
CA GLU A 6 15.85 5.33 -25.94
C GLU A 6 16.65 6.58 -25.51
N SER A 7 17.12 7.40 -26.47
CA SER A 7 17.83 8.64 -26.18
C SER A 7 16.99 9.70 -25.46
N ARG A 8 15.65 9.55 -25.51
CA ARG A 8 14.68 10.41 -24.80
C ARG A 8 14.54 10.06 -23.32
N TYR A 9 14.94 8.85 -22.94
CA TYR A 9 14.97 8.39 -21.55
C TYR A 9 16.41 8.41 -21.07
N LYS A 10 17.03 9.59 -21.01
CA LYS A 10 18.27 9.74 -20.23
C LYS A 10 17.95 9.47 -18.76
N THR A 11 18.12 8.23 -18.33
CA THR A 11 18.19 7.86 -16.93
C THR A 11 19.28 8.73 -16.31
N ALA A 12 18.91 9.58 -15.36
CA ALA A 12 19.87 10.46 -14.69
C ALA A 12 21.03 9.62 -14.11
N ASP A 13 22.21 10.20 -13.93
CA ASP A 13 23.27 9.53 -13.17
C ASP A 13 22.78 9.31 -11.73
N LEU A 14 22.47 8.05 -11.41
CA LEU A 14 21.83 7.62 -10.17
C LEU A 14 22.86 7.37 -9.04
N GLY A 15 24.16 7.63 -9.27
CA GLY A 15 25.22 7.43 -8.27
C GLY A 15 24.99 8.16 -6.95
N LYS A 16 24.24 9.28 -6.97
CA LYS A 16 23.84 10.04 -5.77
C LYS A 16 22.67 9.45 -4.97
N PHE A 17 21.99 8.44 -5.52
CA PHE A 17 20.79 7.83 -4.95
C PHE A 17 21.04 6.42 -4.43
N ALA A 18 22.28 5.94 -4.36
CA ALA A 18 22.58 4.66 -3.73
C ALA A 18 22.45 4.75 -2.19
N PRO A 19 21.77 3.81 -1.50
CA PRO A 19 21.05 2.64 -2.01
C PRO A 19 19.52 2.84 -1.87
N LEU A 20 18.92 3.72 -2.67
CA LEU A 20 17.47 3.78 -2.82
C LEU A 20 17.05 2.52 -3.58
N ARG A 21 16.47 1.59 -2.85
CA ARG A 21 16.26 0.21 -3.27
C ARG A 21 14.83 -0.15 -3.60
N TYR A 22 13.90 0.79 -3.83
CA TYR A 22 12.50 0.35 -3.86
C TYR A 22 11.66 1.09 -4.89
N PHE A 23 11.30 0.36 -5.94
CA PHE A 23 10.08 0.55 -6.70
C PHE A 23 9.41 -0.82 -6.83
N VAL A 24 8.09 -0.88 -6.67
CA VAL A 24 7.32 -2.11 -6.87
C VAL A 24 6.70 -2.07 -8.26
N GLY A 25 7.25 -2.86 -9.18
CA GLY A 25 6.71 -3.07 -10.52
C GLY A 25 5.79 -4.29 -10.57
N PHE A 26 4.83 -4.27 -11.51
CA PHE A 26 3.92 -5.38 -11.79
C PHE A 26 4.20 -5.93 -13.19
N ASP A 27 4.35 -7.24 -13.31
CA ASP A 27 4.29 -7.90 -14.62
C ASP A 27 2.90 -8.52 -14.80
N ARG A 28 2.08 -7.92 -15.68
CA ARG A 28 0.77 -8.45 -16.07
C ARG A 28 0.82 -9.33 -17.33
N TYR A 29 1.97 -9.41 -17.99
CA TYR A 29 2.07 -9.86 -19.38
C TYR A 29 2.59 -11.29 -19.54
N ARG A 30 3.11 -11.93 -18.49
CA ARG A 30 3.76 -13.25 -18.62
C ARG A 30 2.91 -14.48 -18.31
N GLY A 31 1.62 -14.36 -17.97
CA GLY A 31 0.77 -15.53 -17.67
C GLY A 31 1.19 -16.34 -16.43
N ILE A 32 2.24 -15.90 -15.74
CA ILE A 32 2.63 -16.28 -14.39
C ILE A 32 2.03 -15.18 -13.51
N GLY A 33 1.27 -15.53 -12.47
CA GLY A 33 0.42 -14.58 -11.72
C GLY A 33 1.07 -13.26 -11.32
N GLU A 34 0.24 -12.27 -10.98
CA GLU A 34 0.67 -10.92 -10.60
C GLU A 34 1.75 -11.00 -9.52
N ALA A 35 2.89 -10.34 -9.76
CA ALA A 35 4.03 -10.40 -8.87
C ALA A 35 4.69 -9.04 -8.73
N LEU A 36 5.18 -8.80 -7.53
CA LEU A 36 5.90 -7.62 -7.10
C LEU A 36 7.39 -7.88 -7.19
N TYR A 37 8.11 -6.94 -7.80
CA TYR A 37 9.55 -6.98 -7.94
C TYR A 37 10.19 -5.80 -7.20
N VAL A 38 11.36 -6.05 -6.63
CA VAL A 38 12.27 -5.02 -6.12
C VAL A 38 13.29 -4.72 -7.21
N VAL A 39 13.47 -3.44 -7.51
CA VAL A 39 14.48 -2.97 -8.46
C VAL A 39 15.58 -2.23 -7.70
N ASP A 40 16.80 -2.71 -7.84
CA ASP A 40 17.98 -1.95 -7.43
C ASP A 40 18.21 -0.83 -8.46
N ILE A 41 17.98 0.41 -8.03
CA ILE A 41 18.00 1.57 -8.93
C ILE A 41 19.41 1.78 -9.52
N ALA A 42 20.46 1.50 -8.76
CA ALA A 42 21.83 1.74 -9.18
C ALA A 42 22.29 0.77 -10.29
N SER A 43 21.94 -0.50 -10.17
CA SER A 43 22.33 -1.57 -11.10
C SER A 43 21.26 -1.91 -12.13
N GLY A 44 20.00 -1.50 -11.92
CA GLY A 44 18.84 -1.95 -12.68
C GLY A 44 18.44 -3.40 -12.39
N ALA A 45 19.10 -4.08 -11.45
CA ALA A 45 18.80 -5.47 -11.12
C ALA A 45 17.38 -5.61 -10.55
N THR A 46 16.65 -6.61 -11.04
CA THR A 46 15.28 -6.89 -10.59
C THR A 46 15.24 -8.22 -9.86
N THR A 47 14.59 -8.25 -8.69
CA THR A 47 14.39 -9.46 -7.88
C THR A 47 12.93 -9.62 -7.53
N ARG A 48 12.36 -10.82 -7.69
CA ARG A 48 10.98 -11.10 -7.28
C ARG A 48 10.89 -10.98 -5.76
N PHE A 49 9.92 -10.22 -5.27
CA PHE A 49 9.71 -9.96 -3.84
C PHE A 49 8.52 -10.74 -3.29
N ALA A 50 7.37 -10.65 -3.95
CA ALA A 50 6.15 -11.31 -3.51
C ALA A 50 5.18 -11.51 -4.66
N ASP A 51 4.21 -12.41 -4.49
CA ASP A 51 3.08 -12.56 -5.40
C ASP A 51 1.93 -11.65 -4.95
N GLY A 52 1.12 -11.16 -5.88
CA GLY A 52 -0.05 -10.33 -5.66
C GLY A 52 0.01 -8.95 -6.33
N GLU A 53 -0.96 -8.11 -5.98
CA GLU A 53 -1.24 -6.79 -6.54
C GLU A 53 -1.42 -5.71 -5.46
N SER A 54 -1.42 -4.45 -5.92
CA SER A 54 -1.76 -3.26 -5.13
C SER A 54 -1.03 -3.18 -3.77
N PRO A 55 0.30 -3.08 -3.73
CA PRO A 55 1.07 -3.02 -2.51
C PRO A 55 0.80 -1.71 -1.77
N SER A 56 0.79 -1.78 -0.44
CA SER A 56 0.70 -0.63 0.46
C SER A 56 1.74 -0.75 1.56
N LEU A 57 2.42 0.35 1.90
CA LEU A 57 3.55 0.36 2.83
C LEU A 57 3.13 0.90 4.21
N ALA A 58 3.38 0.13 5.26
CA ALA A 58 3.32 0.59 6.65
C ALA A 58 4.72 1.01 7.08
N ILE A 59 5.06 2.28 6.84
CA ILE A 59 6.44 2.77 6.99
C ILE A 59 6.99 2.64 8.42
N ALA A 60 6.15 2.82 9.45
CA ALA A 60 6.59 2.74 10.85
C ALA A 60 6.75 1.28 11.31
N ALA A 61 5.97 0.35 10.75
CA ALA A 61 6.10 -1.08 11.02
C ALA A 61 7.16 -1.77 10.15
N GLY A 62 7.57 -1.16 9.04
CA GLY A 62 8.46 -1.80 8.07
C GLY A 62 7.80 -2.96 7.32
N THR A 63 6.47 -2.96 7.20
CA THR A 63 5.72 -4.05 6.57
C THR A 63 5.01 -3.60 5.31
N ILE A 64 4.77 -4.54 4.40
CA ILE A 64 4.07 -4.31 3.13
C ILE A 64 2.80 -5.15 3.12
N LEU A 65 1.67 -4.52 2.85
CA LEU A 65 0.41 -5.19 2.56
C LEU A 65 0.33 -5.45 1.06
N VAL A 66 0.05 -6.70 0.69
CA VAL A 66 -0.13 -7.13 -0.71
C VAL A 66 -1.48 -7.84 -0.82
N SER A 67 -2.24 -7.58 -1.88
CA SER A 67 -3.51 -8.27 -2.16
C SER A 67 -3.32 -9.36 -3.19
N ASP A 68 -4.03 -10.47 -3.09
CA ASP A 68 -4.02 -11.54 -4.08
C ASP A 68 -5.37 -12.29 -4.09
N GLU A 69 -5.41 -13.42 -4.78
CA GLU A 69 -6.63 -14.22 -4.96
C GLU A 69 -7.23 -14.77 -3.67
N ASP A 70 -6.50 -14.95 -2.56
CA ASP A 70 -7.09 -15.41 -1.27
C ASP A 70 -7.24 -14.29 -0.23
N GLY A 71 -7.04 -13.03 -0.60
CA GLY A 71 -7.21 -11.87 0.27
C GLY A 71 -5.91 -11.05 0.37
N CYS A 72 -5.55 -10.59 1.56
CA CYS A 72 -4.32 -9.82 1.76
C CYS A 72 -3.26 -10.58 2.56
N ARG A 73 -1.99 -10.26 2.30
CA ARG A 73 -0.83 -10.67 3.08
C ARG A 73 -0.12 -9.44 3.63
N LEU A 74 0.24 -9.50 4.90
CA LEU A 74 1.19 -8.59 5.50
C LEU A 74 2.56 -9.26 5.46
N LEU A 75 3.52 -8.62 4.81
CA LEU A 75 4.87 -9.11 4.58
C LEU A 75 5.88 -8.25 5.35
N ASP A 76 6.98 -8.85 5.80
CA ASP A 76 8.15 -8.09 6.25
C ASP A 76 8.99 -7.59 5.06
N SER A 77 10.09 -6.90 5.37
CA SER A 77 11.02 -6.34 4.38
C SER A 77 11.76 -7.40 3.55
N GLU A 78 11.71 -8.66 3.95
CA GLU A 78 12.32 -9.79 3.24
C GLU A 78 11.29 -10.56 2.39
N GLY A 79 10.02 -10.11 2.39
CA GLY A 79 8.93 -10.73 1.64
C GLY A 79 8.29 -11.92 2.37
N LYS A 80 8.69 -12.21 3.62
CA LYS A 80 8.08 -13.28 4.40
C LYS A 80 6.72 -12.84 4.91
N THR A 81 5.74 -13.74 4.77
CA THR A 81 4.39 -13.48 5.26
C THR A 81 4.34 -13.52 6.78
N LEU A 82 4.04 -12.37 7.38
CA LEU A 82 3.76 -12.21 8.82
C LEU A 82 2.32 -12.59 9.14
N ARG A 83 1.38 -12.25 8.25
CA ARG A 83 -0.04 -12.54 8.45
C ARG A 83 -0.81 -12.66 7.14
N ARG A 84 -1.84 -13.53 7.14
CA ARG A 84 -2.82 -13.69 6.07
C ARG A 84 -4.19 -13.19 6.54
N ILE A 85 -4.83 -12.34 5.75
CA ILE A 85 -6.14 -11.74 6.02
C ILE A 85 -7.08 -12.20 4.92
N ARG A 86 -7.96 -13.15 5.25
CA ARG A 86 -8.91 -13.75 4.30
C ARG A 86 -10.32 -13.18 4.41
N ASP A 87 -10.62 -12.52 5.53
CA ASP A 87 -11.91 -11.88 5.72
C ASP A 87 -12.12 -10.84 4.62
N HIS A 88 -13.37 -10.73 4.15
CA HIS A 88 -13.78 -9.76 3.14
C HIS A 88 -13.18 -9.91 1.74
N ARG A 89 -12.43 -10.99 1.46
CA ARG A 89 -11.81 -11.29 0.15
C ARG A 89 -12.73 -11.00 -1.04
N ASP A 90 -13.96 -11.53 -1.04
CA ASP A 90 -14.87 -11.40 -2.19
C ASP A 90 -15.43 -9.99 -2.42
N ARG A 91 -15.24 -9.09 -1.44
CA ARG A 91 -15.84 -7.76 -1.45
C ARG A 91 -14.79 -6.66 -1.45
N MET A 92 -13.56 -6.93 -1.05
CA MET A 92 -12.51 -5.92 -1.02
C MET A 92 -11.95 -5.68 -2.43
N MET A 93 -11.77 -4.42 -2.80
CA MET A 93 -11.22 -4.04 -4.12
C MET A 93 -9.81 -3.47 -4.04
N HIS A 94 -9.55 -2.65 -3.02
CA HIS A 94 -8.25 -2.04 -2.76
C HIS A 94 -8.11 -1.92 -1.25
N ALA A 95 -6.90 -2.15 -0.76
CA ALA A 95 -6.55 -2.08 0.65
C ALA A 95 -5.29 -1.23 0.84
N LEU A 96 -5.30 -0.42 1.89
CA LEU A 96 -4.19 0.40 2.33
C LEU A 96 -3.90 0.08 3.77
N VAL A 97 -2.66 -0.26 4.09
CA VAL A 97 -2.24 -0.46 5.47
C VAL A 97 -1.91 0.90 6.11
N SER A 98 -2.29 1.06 7.38
CA SER A 98 -1.88 2.19 8.20
C SER A 98 -0.35 2.28 8.32
N PRO A 99 0.23 3.47 8.54
CA PRO A 99 1.67 3.62 8.69
C PRO A 99 2.26 2.76 9.81
N THR A 100 1.48 2.54 10.86
CA THR A 100 1.76 1.74 12.05
C THR A 100 1.55 0.23 11.86
N GLY A 101 0.91 -0.19 10.75
CA GLY A 101 0.71 -1.61 10.46
C GLY A 101 -0.37 -2.31 11.28
N ASP A 102 -1.23 -1.57 11.99
CA ASP A 102 -2.24 -2.12 12.90
C ASP A 102 -3.67 -2.10 12.32
N ALA A 103 -3.92 -1.20 11.38
CA ALA A 103 -5.21 -1.08 10.68
C ALA A 103 -5.08 -1.16 9.16
N ILE A 104 -6.18 -1.56 8.52
CA ILE A 104 -6.38 -1.53 7.07
C ILE A 104 -7.58 -0.65 6.74
N LEU A 105 -7.37 0.26 5.80
CA LEU A 105 -8.41 1.00 5.11
C LEU A 105 -8.70 0.33 3.77
N ALA A 106 -9.94 -0.05 3.51
CA ALA A 106 -10.29 -0.78 2.30
C ALA A 106 -11.56 -0.24 1.65
N ARG A 107 -11.59 -0.38 0.32
CA ARG A 107 -12.81 -0.14 -0.48
C ARG A 107 -13.54 -1.45 -0.72
N PHE A 108 -14.79 -1.51 -0.29
CA PHE A 108 -15.68 -2.65 -0.45
C PHE A 108 -16.62 -2.46 -1.65
N ARG A 109 -16.84 -3.53 -2.42
CA ARG A 109 -17.84 -3.64 -3.47
C ARG A 109 -19.25 -3.53 -2.88
N ARG A 110 -20.12 -2.85 -3.61
CA ARG A 110 -21.57 -2.89 -3.36
C ARG A 110 -22.17 -4.12 -4.05
N HIS A 111 -23.24 -4.66 -3.45
CA HIS A 111 -24.10 -5.68 -4.07
C HIS A 111 -25.14 -5.10 -5.04
N LYS A 112 -25.09 -3.79 -5.32
CA LYS A 112 -26.02 -3.13 -6.25
C LYS A 112 -25.35 -2.86 -7.58
N LEU A 113 -25.85 -3.50 -8.63
CA LEU A 113 -25.51 -3.21 -10.02
C LEU A 113 -25.77 -1.72 -10.32
N TYR A 114 -24.89 -1.10 -11.12
CA TYR A 114 -25.00 0.27 -11.65
C TYR A 114 -24.81 1.45 -10.68
N GLN A 115 -24.35 1.23 -9.44
CA GLN A 115 -23.83 2.32 -8.61
C GLN A 115 -22.31 2.36 -8.65
N TYR A 116 -21.76 3.38 -9.30
CA TYR A 116 -20.33 3.69 -9.23
C TYR A 116 -19.94 4.10 -7.79
N GLY A 117 -18.73 3.76 -7.38
CA GLY A 117 -18.22 3.97 -6.02
C GLY A 117 -18.38 2.76 -5.09
N GLY A 118 -17.44 2.63 -4.16
CA GLY A 118 -17.46 1.57 -3.14
C GLY A 118 -17.85 2.10 -1.77
N ARG A 119 -17.85 1.21 -0.78
CA ARG A 119 -17.91 1.58 0.64
C ARG A 119 -16.50 1.65 1.21
N LEU A 120 -16.15 2.78 1.79
CA LEU A 120 -14.88 2.92 2.48
C LEU A 120 -15.04 2.40 3.90
N ALA A 121 -14.17 1.48 4.32
CA ALA A 121 -14.19 0.95 5.68
C ALA A 121 -12.77 0.80 6.23
N ILE A 122 -12.68 0.86 7.56
CA ILE A 122 -11.44 0.60 8.31
C ILE A 122 -11.67 -0.59 9.25
N PHE A 123 -10.66 -1.44 9.40
CA PHE A 123 -10.65 -2.53 10.38
C PHE A 123 -9.23 -2.81 10.89
N GLY A 124 -9.13 -3.37 12.09
CA GLY A 124 -7.86 -3.77 12.68
C GLY A 124 -7.34 -5.07 12.07
N ILE A 125 -6.02 -5.19 11.89
CA ILE A 125 -5.36 -6.42 11.41
C ILE A 125 -5.56 -7.59 12.39
N ASP A 126 -5.71 -7.31 13.68
CA ASP A 126 -6.03 -8.28 14.73
C ASP A 126 -7.53 -8.55 14.90
N SER A 127 -8.39 -7.78 14.23
CA SER A 127 -9.84 -7.98 14.26
C SER A 127 -10.46 -7.72 12.90
N PRO A 128 -10.05 -8.46 11.85
CA PRO A 128 -10.38 -8.15 10.47
C PRO A 128 -11.86 -8.38 10.13
N ARG A 129 -12.64 -9.02 11.00
CA ARG A 129 -14.06 -9.34 10.78
C ARG A 129 -15.02 -8.17 10.98
N THR A 130 -14.58 -7.11 11.65
CA THR A 130 -15.45 -6.00 12.07
C THR A 130 -15.04 -4.71 11.36
N PRO A 131 -15.49 -4.50 10.11
CA PRO A 131 -15.23 -3.27 9.39
C PRO A 131 -16.12 -2.14 9.89
N HIS A 132 -15.51 -1.01 10.19
CA HIS A 132 -16.18 0.25 10.47
C HIS A 132 -16.32 1.04 9.17
N PHE A 133 -17.55 1.18 8.68
CA PHE A 133 -17.83 1.92 7.44
C PHE A 133 -17.75 3.43 7.68
N LEU A 134 -16.88 4.10 6.95
CA LEU A 134 -16.59 5.53 7.07
C LEU A 134 -17.41 6.36 6.08
N ALA A 135 -17.60 5.85 4.87
CA ALA A 135 -18.31 6.55 3.82
C ALA A 135 -18.86 5.61 2.75
N ASP A 136 -19.87 6.08 2.03
CA ASP A 136 -20.54 5.32 0.98
C ASP A 136 -20.61 6.11 -0.33
N GLY A 137 -20.43 5.43 -1.46
CA GLY A 137 -20.48 6.05 -2.80
C GLY A 137 -19.29 6.92 -3.15
N ILE A 138 -18.19 6.83 -2.42
CA ILE A 138 -17.00 7.67 -2.65
C ILE A 138 -16.04 6.99 -3.64
N MET A 139 -15.57 7.76 -4.61
CA MET A 139 -14.30 7.54 -5.30
C MET A 139 -13.30 8.56 -4.75
N ALA A 140 -12.36 8.09 -3.93
CA ALA A 140 -11.34 8.95 -3.36
C ALA A 140 -9.98 8.25 -3.42
N ARG A 141 -8.94 9.06 -3.57
CA ARG A 141 -7.60 8.70 -3.14
C ARG A 141 -7.52 9.05 -1.66
N VAL A 142 -7.13 8.08 -0.83
CA VAL A 142 -7.01 8.28 0.61
C VAL A 142 -5.56 8.02 0.98
N ASP A 143 -5.01 8.95 1.77
CA ASP A 143 -3.67 8.85 2.32
C ASP A 143 -3.76 8.91 3.85
N TRP A 144 -2.92 8.14 4.52
CA TRP A 144 -2.79 8.22 5.97
C TRP A 144 -1.98 9.45 6.34
N VAL A 145 -2.47 10.20 7.33
CA VAL A 145 -1.71 11.31 7.91
C VAL A 145 -1.38 10.93 9.34
N LEU A 146 -0.09 10.83 9.66
CA LEU A 146 0.35 10.77 11.06
C LEU A 146 0.06 12.14 11.68
N ALA A 147 -0.87 12.20 12.62
CA ALA A 147 -1.14 13.42 13.35
C ALA A 147 0.17 13.86 14.03
N LYS A 148 0.58 15.12 13.80
CA LYS A 148 1.61 15.72 14.66
C LYS A 148 1.08 15.69 16.09
N PRO A 149 1.89 15.31 17.09
CA PRO A 149 1.45 15.42 18.48
C PRO A 149 0.99 16.87 18.72
N PRO A 150 -0.09 17.07 19.49
CA PRO A 150 -0.53 18.42 19.81
C PRO A 150 0.65 19.15 20.46
N ILE A 151 0.99 20.32 19.92
CA ILE A 151 1.93 21.22 20.57
C ILE A 151 1.26 21.62 21.88
N HIS A 152 1.68 21.01 23.00
CA HIS A 152 1.37 21.56 24.30
C HIS A 152 2.11 22.90 24.37
N THR A 153 1.39 23.99 24.12
CA THR A 153 1.82 25.29 24.61
C THR A 153 1.73 25.21 26.12
N SER A 154 2.86 25.02 26.79
CA SER A 154 2.93 25.31 28.22
C SER A 154 2.51 26.77 28.37
N LYS A 155 1.33 27.00 28.95
CA LYS A 155 1.12 28.26 29.65
C LYS A 155 2.10 28.23 30.81
N ASP A 156 3.18 28.97 30.67
CA ASP A 156 3.95 29.38 31.84
C ASP A 156 2.99 30.11 32.78
N PRO A 157 2.94 29.75 34.07
CA PRO A 157 2.20 30.53 35.04
C PRO A 157 2.96 31.84 35.26
N GLU A 158 2.47 32.92 34.67
CA GLU A 158 2.79 34.26 35.18
C GLU A 158 2.23 34.37 36.59
N SER A 159 3.12 34.44 37.57
CA SER A 159 2.95 35.10 38.87
C SER A 159 4.33 35.29 39.50
N PRO A 160 4.56 36.34 40.29
CA PRO A 160 3.57 37.22 40.93
C PRO A 160 3.52 38.67 40.40
#